data_AF-W7CTP7-F1
#
_entry.id   AF-W7CTP7-F1
#
_cell.length_a   1.000
_cell.length_b   1.000
_cell.length_c   1.000
_cell.angle_alpha   90.00
_cell.angle_beta   90.00
_cell.angle_gamma   90.00
#
_symmetry.space_group_name_H-M   'P 1'
#
loop_
_entity.id
_entity.type
_entity.pdbx_description
1 polymer ?
#
loop_
_entity_poly.entity_id
_entity_poly.type
_entity_poly.pdbx_seq_one_letter_code
_entity_poly.pdbx_strand_id
1 'polypeptide(L)'
;MSKNVLMLTQTVCPYCDRAKVVLNGALEGDYNDHIEFINREDQPERFAELRAKYEFLTVPTFIDLTTGDVLSDSQAATIVPFMEEHIAL
;
A
#
# COMPACT_ATOMS: atom_id res chain seq x y z
N MET A 1 -12.26 12.58 0.16
CA MET A 1 -12.31 11.36 -0.69
C MET A 1 -12.05 10.16 0.21
N SER A 2 -12.64 9.00 -0.06
CA SER A 2 -12.43 7.80 0.77
C SER A 2 -11.08 7.17 0.44
N LYS A 3 -10.36 6.73 1.48
CA LYS A 3 -9.15 5.93 1.32
C LYS A 3 -9.57 4.52 0.91
N ASN A 4 -9.27 4.15 -0.34
CA ASN A 4 -9.70 2.88 -0.91
C ASN A 4 -8.57 1.85 -0.91
N VAL A 5 -7.30 2.29 -0.76
CA VAL A 5 -6.14 1.42 -0.73
C VAL A 5 -5.42 1.49 0.61
N LEU A 6 -5.02 0.34 1.15
CA LEU A 6 -4.07 0.26 2.27
C LEU A 6 -2.67 0.01 1.74
N MET A 7 -1.65 0.61 2.37
CA MET A 7 -0.26 0.20 2.23
C MET A 7 0.27 -0.30 3.58
N LEU A 8 0.53 -1.59 3.65
CA LEU A 8 1.13 -2.28 4.78
C LEU A 8 2.65 -2.09 4.73
N THR A 9 3.23 -1.60 5.83
CA THR A 9 4.64 -1.25 5.93
C THR A 9 5.22 -1.66 7.27
N GLN A 10 6.53 -1.50 7.44
CA GLN A 10 7.22 -1.69 8.71
C GLN A 10 8.36 -0.68 8.82
N THR A 11 8.82 -0.48 10.05
CA THR A 11 9.94 0.38 10.41
C THR A 11 11.25 -0.20 9.89
N VAL A 12 12.15 0.66 9.38
CA VAL A 12 13.41 0.25 8.72
C VAL A 12 13.14 -0.75 7.58
N CYS A 13 12.46 -0.28 6.53
CA CYS A 13 12.06 -1.09 5.37
C CYS A 13 12.47 -0.42 4.06
N PRO A 14 13.64 -0.75 3.50
CA PRO A 14 14.13 -0.10 2.26
C PRO A 14 13.17 -0.24 1.07
N TYR A 15 12.47 -1.38 0.97
CA TYR A 15 11.47 -1.60 -0.08
C TYR A 15 10.21 -0.75 0.12
N CYS A 16 9.81 -0.53 1.37
CA CYS A 16 8.69 0.35 1.71
C CYS A 16 9.04 1.81 1.42
N ASP A 17 10.27 2.22 1.71
CA ASP A 17 10.76 3.57 1.42
C ASP A 17 10.81 3.81 -0.10
N ARG A 18 11.29 2.81 -0.86
CA ARG A 18 11.24 2.86 -2.33
C ARG A 18 9.81 3.01 -2.84
N ALA A 19 8.86 2.21 -2.33
CA ALA A 19 7.47 2.31 -2.73
C ALA A 19 6.87 3.70 -2.42
N LYS A 20 7.18 4.29 -1.25
CA LYS A 20 6.77 5.67 -0.92
C LYS A 20 7.36 6.70 -1.88
N VAL A 21 8.62 6.54 -2.30
CA VAL A 21 9.23 7.42 -3.32
C VAL A 21 8.51 7.31 -4.66
N VAL A 22 8.12 6.10 -5.06
CA VAL A 22 7.31 5.89 -6.27
C VAL A 22 5.96 6.62 -6.15
N LEU A 23 5.24 6.43 -5.04
CA LEU A 23 3.94 7.07 -4.81
C LEU A 23 4.02 8.60 -4.79
N ASN A 24 5.07 9.16 -4.18
CA ASN A 24 5.30 10.60 -4.14
C ASN A 24 5.71 11.18 -5.52
N GLY A 25 6.38 10.37 -6.35
CA GLY A 25 6.80 10.78 -7.69
C GLY A 25 5.70 10.60 -8.74
N ALA A 26 4.82 9.62 -8.56
CA ALA A 26 3.68 9.38 -9.42
C ALA A 26 2.54 10.36 -9.09
N LEU A 27 2.05 11.07 -10.11
CA LEU A 27 0.97 12.07 -10.01
C LEU A 27 1.18 13.11 -8.89
N GLU A 28 2.41 13.59 -8.71
CA GLU A 28 2.75 14.62 -7.71
C GLU A 28 2.32 14.28 -6.26
N GLY A 29 2.08 12.99 -5.96
CA GLY A 29 1.64 12.52 -4.65
C GLY A 29 0.12 12.46 -4.47
N ASP A 30 -0.69 12.68 -5.51
CA ASP A 30 -2.16 12.63 -5.45
C ASP A 30 -2.69 11.30 -4.89
N TYR A 31 -1.99 10.19 -5.16
CA TYR A 31 -2.35 8.88 -4.61
C TYR A 31 -2.31 8.81 -3.09
N ASN A 32 -1.50 9.63 -2.42
CA ASN A 32 -1.33 9.57 -0.97
C ASN A 32 -2.64 9.87 -0.22
N ASP A 33 -3.52 10.69 -0.79
CA ASP A 33 -4.83 11.01 -0.18
C ASP A 33 -5.81 9.83 -0.21
N HIS A 34 -5.55 8.86 -1.09
CA HIS A 34 -6.35 7.65 -1.26
C HIS A 34 -5.74 6.42 -0.55
N ILE A 35 -4.52 6.57 0.00
CA ILE A 35 -3.80 5.50 0.67
C ILE A 35 -3.82 5.70 2.18
N GLU A 36 -4.16 4.64 2.91
CA GLU A 36 -3.90 4.55 4.35
C GLU A 36 -2.65 3.70 4.60
N PHE A 37 -1.69 4.27 5.33
CA PHE A 37 -0.46 3.55 5.70
C PHE A 37 -0.65 2.84 7.04
N ILE A 38 -0.44 1.54 7.06
CA ILE A 38 -0.47 0.71 8.27
C ILE A 38 0.94 0.20 8.54
N ASN A 39 1.59 0.79 9.53
CA ASN A 39 2.89 0.32 9.99
C ASN A 39 2.71 -0.80 11.02
N ARG A 40 3.45 -1.91 10.85
CA ARG A 40 3.39 -3.07 11.73
C ARG A 40 3.72 -2.75 13.18
N GLU A 41 4.74 -1.94 13.43
CA GLU A 41 5.19 -1.63 14.79
C GLU A 41 4.23 -0.66 15.49
N ASP A 42 3.65 0.28 14.74
CA ASP A 42 2.69 1.25 15.29
C ASP A 42 1.29 0.66 15.51
N GLN A 43 0.88 -0.29 14.67
CA GLN A 43 -0.46 -0.91 14.67
C GLN A 43 -0.39 -2.44 14.54
N PRO A 44 0.21 -3.16 15.50
CA PRO A 44 0.51 -4.58 15.37
C PRO A 44 -0.72 -5.48 15.27
N GLU A 45 -1.78 -5.18 16.02
CA GLU A 45 -3.03 -5.96 16.01
C GLU A 45 -3.73 -5.85 14.66
N ARG A 46 -3.95 -4.61 14.18
CA ARG A 46 -4.56 -4.34 12.88
C ARG A 46 -3.75 -4.92 11.73
N PHE A 47 -2.42 -4.84 11.80
CA PHE A 47 -1.55 -5.47 10.82
C PHE A 47 -1.72 -6.99 10.78
N ALA A 48 -1.78 -7.64 11.95
CA ALA A 48 -1.97 -9.08 12.04
C ALA A 48 -3.33 -9.53 11.49
N GLU A 49 -4.40 -8.78 11.77
CA GLU A 49 -5.74 -9.04 11.21
C GLU A 49 -5.74 -8.94 9.69
N LEU A 50 -5.15 -7.87 9.13
CA LEU A 50 -5.05 -7.69 7.68
C LEU A 50 -4.21 -8.79 7.03
N ARG A 51 -3.10 -9.19 7.68
CA ARG A 51 -2.27 -10.30 7.20
C ARG A 51 -3.02 -11.62 7.17
N ALA A 52 -3.81 -11.91 8.20
CA ALA A 52 -4.63 -13.12 8.23
C ALA A 52 -5.75 -13.08 7.18
N LYS A 53 -6.35 -11.92 6.93
CA LYS A 53 -7.46 -11.76 5.98
C LYS A 53 -7.02 -11.82 4.51
N TYR A 54 -5.88 -11.20 4.18
CA TYR A 54 -5.41 -11.03 2.79
C TYR A 54 -4.18 -11.89 2.46
N GLU A 55 -3.72 -12.70 3.41
CA GLU A 55 -2.68 -13.74 3.25
C GLU A 55 -1.33 -13.26 2.66
N PHE A 56 -0.97 -12.00 2.85
CA PHE A 56 0.31 -11.47 2.36
C PHE A 56 1.51 -11.91 3.22
N LEU A 57 2.68 -12.03 2.57
CA LEU A 57 3.90 -12.56 3.19
C LEU A 57 5.01 -11.54 3.42
N THR A 58 5.04 -10.48 2.61
CA THR A 58 6.11 -9.48 2.60
C THR A 58 5.52 -8.09 2.81
N VAL A 59 6.39 -7.09 2.98
CA VAL A 59 6.03 -5.67 2.89
C VAL A 59 7.04 -4.97 1.98
N PRO A 60 6.65 -3.91 1.26
CA PRO A 60 5.32 -3.30 1.26
C PRO A 60 4.26 -4.15 0.55
N THR A 61 3.03 -4.08 1.05
CA THR A 61 1.86 -4.69 0.42
C THR A 61 0.75 -3.65 0.28
N PHE A 62 0.15 -3.59 -0.89
CA PHE A 62 -1.01 -2.77 -1.21
C PHE A 62 -2.25 -3.64 -1.22
N ILE A 63 -3.36 -3.12 -0.71
CA ILE A 63 -4.65 -3.81 -0.66
C ILE A 63 -5.74 -2.84 -1.09
N ASP A 64 -6.47 -3.15 -2.16
CA ASP A 64 -7.73 -2.46 -2.45
C ASP A 64 -8.82 -3.01 -1.52
N LEU A 65 -9.42 -2.16 -0.70
CA LEU A 65 -10.47 -2.53 0.24
C LEU A 65 -11.80 -2.85 -0.44
N THR A 66 -11.99 -2.41 -1.68
CA THR A 66 -13.21 -2.58 -2.47
C THR A 66 -13.22 -3.93 -3.18
N THR A 67 -12.15 -4.25 -3.91
CA THR A 67 -12.04 -5.50 -4.67
C THR A 67 -11.41 -6.62 -3.86
N GLY A 68 -10.56 -6.28 -2.89
CA GLY A 68 -9.75 -7.22 -2.14
C GLY A 68 -8.43 -7.59 -2.82
N ASP A 69 -8.08 -6.93 -3.94
CA ASP A 69 -6.86 -7.20 -4.68
C ASP A 69 -5.62 -6.80 -3.88
N VAL A 70 -4.55 -7.58 -4.08
CA VAL A 70 -3.31 -7.49 -3.30
C VAL A 70 -2.11 -7.39 -4.22
N LEU A 71 -1.24 -6.41 -3.98
CA LEU A 71 0.07 -6.27 -4.63
C LEU A 71 1.17 -6.21 -3.59
N SER A 72 2.17 -7.09 -3.68
CA SER A 72 3.36 -7.06 -2.81
C SER A 72 4.63 -6.81 -3.63
N ASP A 73 4.91 -5.54 -3.94
CA ASP A 73 6.08 -5.12 -4.71
C ASP A 73 6.47 -3.67 -4.35
N SER A 74 7.66 -3.25 -4.76
CA SER A 74 8.22 -1.91 -4.52
C SER A 74 8.60 -1.17 -5.82
N GLN A 75 8.27 -1.74 -6.98
CA GLN A 75 8.66 -1.21 -8.28
C GLN A 75 7.58 -0.32 -8.89
N ALA A 76 7.99 0.77 -9.54
CA ALA A 76 7.06 1.68 -10.21
C ALA A 76 6.21 0.98 -11.29
N ALA A 77 6.81 0.03 -12.02
CA ALA A 77 6.15 -0.69 -13.11
C ALA A 77 4.96 -1.55 -12.65
N THR A 78 4.84 -1.85 -11.36
CA THR A 78 3.73 -2.62 -10.79
C THR A 78 2.85 -1.77 -9.88
N ILE A 79 3.46 -0.88 -9.09
CA ILE A 79 2.71 0.04 -8.21
C ILE A 79 1.82 0.97 -9.03
N VAL A 80 2.35 1.64 -10.06
CA VAL A 80 1.59 2.67 -10.79
C VAL A 80 0.35 2.09 -11.46
N PRO A 81 0.42 0.99 -12.24
CA PRO A 81 -0.77 0.39 -12.82
C PRO A 81 -1.81 -0.07 -11.79
N PHE A 82 -1.35 -0.63 -10.66
CA PHE A 82 -2.25 -1.01 -9.57
C PHE A 82 -2.98 0.21 -9.00
N MET A 83 -2.26 1.32 -8.74
CA MET A 83 -2.91 2.53 -8.24
C MET A 83 -3.88 3.12 -9.26
N GLU A 84 -3.53 3.15 -10.56
CA GLU A 84 -4.41 3.64 -11.64
C GLU A 84 -5.69 2.81 -11.78
N GLU A 85 -5.63 1.50 -11.56
CA GLU A 85 -6.78 0.60 -11.62
C GLU A 85 -7.72 0.76 -10.41
N HIS A 86 -7.15 1.00 -9.23
CA HIS A 86 -7.86 0.93 -7.94
C HIS A 86 -8.16 2.29 -7.30
N ILE A 87 -7.56 3.37 -7.80
CA ILE A 87 -7.91 4.75 -7.45
C ILE A 87 -8.64 5.36 -8.64
N ALA A 88 -9.96 5.48 -8.52
CA ALA A 88 -10.74 6.28 -9.45
C ALA A 88 -10.29 7.75 -9.33
N LEU A 89 -9.49 8.21 -10.28
CA LEU A 89 -9.18 9.62 -10.51
C LEU A 89 -10.37 10.33 -11.18
#